data_AF-A0A2H0B237-F1
#
_entry.id   AF-A0A2H0B237-F1
#
_cell.length_a   1.000
_cell.length_b   1.000
_cell.length_c   1.000
_cell.angle_alpha   90.00
_cell.angle_beta   90.00
_cell.angle_gamma   90.00
#
_symmetry.space_group_name_H-M   'P 1'
#
loop_
_entity.id
_entity.type
_entity.pdbx_description
1 polymer ?
#
loop_
_entity_poly.entity_id
_entity_poly.type
_entity_poly.pdbx_seq_one_letter_code
_entity_poly.pdbx_strand_id
1 'polypeptide(L)'
;MWALIFLISLLLAGIIIGVLGVLDDITISQSAIVFQLKSANPQLKLNELYQRAMNVGQDHIASMVNTLVLVYTGAALPLLLLFIDNPHPFAEVINYEIIADEIVRTLVGSIGLVSAVPITAIIAAVVAAKSGIA
;
A
#
# COMPACT_ATOMS: atom_id res chain seq x y z
N MET A 1 18.31 23.28 15.70
CA MET A 1 16.89 23.08 16.11
C MET A 1 15.93 23.30 14.94
N TRP A 2 15.82 24.52 14.39
CA TRP A 2 14.87 24.86 13.31
C TRP A 2 15.04 24.04 12.01
N ALA A 3 16.27 23.85 11.54
CA ALA A 3 16.53 23.05 10.34
C ALA A 3 16.12 21.57 10.49
N LEU A 4 16.25 21.03 11.71
CA LEU A 4 15.91 19.65 12.01
C LEU A 4 14.39 19.45 12.05
N ILE A 5 13.66 20.41 12.64
CA ILE A 5 12.19 20.44 12.63
C ILE A 5 11.65 20.55 11.19
N PHE A 6 12.28 21.38 10.35
CA PHE A 6 11.92 21.53 8.94
C PHE A 6 12.12 20.22 8.16
N LEU A 7 13.28 19.57 8.32
CA LEU A 7 13.58 18.29 7.65
C LEU A 7 12.60 17.19 8.05
N ILE A 8 12.28 17.06 9.33
CA ILE A 8 11.31 16.06 9.81
C ILE A 8 9.91 16.35 9.25
N SER A 9 9.50 17.62 9.22
CA SER A 9 8.21 18.02 8.68
C SER A 9 8.11 17.78 7.18
N LEU A 10 9.18 18.05 6.44
CA LEU A 10 9.28 17.78 5.01
C LEU A 10 9.28 16.28 4.72
N LEU A 11 10.02 15.49 5.51
CA LEU A 11 10.02 14.03 5.44
C LEU A 11 8.63 13.46 5.66
N LEU A 12 7.94 13.91 6.72
CA LEU A 12 6.57 13.49 7.03
C LEU A 12 5.61 13.86 5.89
N ALA A 13 5.70 15.07 5.35
CA ALA A 13 4.89 15.49 4.20
C ALA A 13 5.16 14.61 2.98
N GLY A 14 6.43 14.31 2.68
CA GLY A 14 6.81 13.42 1.59
C GLY A 14 6.25 12.01 1.75
N ILE A 15 6.30 11.46 2.97
CA ILE A 15 5.71 10.15 3.29
C ILE A 15 4.19 10.17 3.08
N ILE A 16 3.49 11.18 3.59
CA ILE A 16 2.03 11.30 3.45
C ILE A 16 1.65 11.39 1.97
N ILE A 17 2.33 12.24 1.20
CA ILE A 17 2.08 12.41 -0.24
C ILE A 17 2.35 11.09 -0.99
N GLY A 18 3.46 10.41 -0.69
CA GLY A 18 3.79 9.13 -1.28
C GLY A 18 2.73 8.06 -1.01
N VAL A 19 2.34 7.90 0.26
CA VAL A 19 1.30 6.93 0.66
C VAL A 19 -0.05 7.27 0.03
N LEU A 20 -0.44 8.55 0.00
CA LEU A 20 -1.67 9.00 -0.67
C LEU A 20 -1.66 8.65 -2.15
N GLY A 21 -0.54 8.86 -2.85
CA GLY A 21 -0.45 8.54 -4.28
C GLY A 21 -0.66 7.05 -4.58
N VAL A 22 -0.04 6.16 -3.80
CA VAL A 22 -0.24 4.71 -3.99
C VAL A 22 -1.66 4.28 -3.58
N LEU A 23 -2.22 4.87 -2.53
CA LEU A 23 -3.61 4.58 -2.13
C LEU A 23 -4.60 5.05 -3.20
N ASP A 24 -4.40 6.23 -3.79
CA ASP A 24 -5.25 6.76 -4.85
C ASP A 24 -5.28 5.84 -6.07
N ASP A 25 -4.11 5.45 -6.56
CA ASP A 25 -3.98 4.52 -7.70
C ASP A 25 -4.75 3.21 -7.47
N ILE A 26 -4.56 2.62 -6.29
CA ILE A 26 -5.24 1.38 -5.91
C ILE A 26 -6.73 1.58 -5.80
N THR A 27 -7.17 2.61 -5.10
CA THR A 27 -8.59 2.80 -4.83
C THR A 27 -9.37 3.14 -6.10
N ILE A 28 -8.81 3.94 -6.99
CA ILE A 28 -9.40 4.26 -8.30
C ILE A 28 -9.51 3.00 -9.15
N SER A 29 -8.40 2.25 -9.30
CA SER A 29 -8.38 1.02 -10.10
C SER A 29 -9.37 -0.02 -9.59
N GLN A 30 -9.40 -0.25 -8.27
CA GLN A 30 -10.30 -1.22 -7.65
C GLN A 30 -11.78 -0.81 -7.75
N SER A 31 -12.08 0.47 -7.54
CA SER A 31 -13.43 0.98 -7.73
C SER A 31 -13.88 0.80 -9.18
N ALA A 32 -13.03 1.15 -10.15
CA ALA A 32 -13.32 0.98 -11.57
C ALA A 32 -13.63 -0.47 -11.94
N ILE A 33 -12.85 -1.44 -11.42
CA ILE A 33 -13.10 -2.88 -11.61
C ILE A 33 -14.50 -3.26 -11.11
N VAL A 34 -14.87 -2.82 -9.91
CA VAL A 34 -16.20 -3.12 -9.34
C VAL A 34 -17.32 -2.55 -10.21
N PHE A 35 -17.22 -1.29 -10.63
CA PHE A 35 -18.23 -0.67 -11.48
C PHE A 35 -18.31 -1.33 -12.86
N GLN A 36 -17.18 -1.70 -13.46
CA GLN A 36 -17.16 -2.42 -14.74
C GLN A 36 -17.80 -3.81 -14.62
N LEU A 37 -17.50 -4.55 -13.55
CA LEU A 37 -18.12 -5.85 -13.29
C LEU A 37 -19.64 -5.73 -13.11
N LYS A 38 -20.10 -4.69 -12.39
CA LYS A 38 -21.54 -4.43 -12.20
C LYS A 38 -22.22 -4.03 -13.51
N SER A 39 -21.61 -3.16 -14.31
CA SER A 39 -22.13 -2.76 -15.62
C SER A 39 -22.18 -3.93 -16.61
N ALA A 40 -21.20 -4.83 -16.57
CA ALA A 40 -21.18 -6.02 -17.43
C ALA A 40 -22.26 -7.05 -17.06
N ASN A 41 -22.62 -7.15 -15.77
CA ASN A 41 -23.73 -7.97 -15.31
C ASN A 41 -24.50 -7.29 -14.16
N PRO A 42 -25.57 -6.54 -14.48
CA PRO A 42 -26.38 -5.84 -13.48
C PRO A 42 -27.07 -6.76 -12.47
N GLN A 43 -27.18 -8.06 -12.75
CA GLN A 43 -27.82 -9.03 -11.85
C GLN A 43 -26.89 -9.55 -10.75
N LEU A 44 -25.58 -9.21 -10.79
CA LEU A 44 -24.64 -9.62 -9.75
C LEU A 44 -25.08 -9.11 -8.38
N LYS A 45 -25.20 -10.05 -7.44
CA LYS A 45 -25.42 -9.77 -6.01
C LYS A 45 -24.15 -9.19 -5.40
N LEU A 46 -24.29 -8.42 -4.32
CA LEU A 46 -23.18 -7.76 -3.64
C LEU A 46 -22.02 -8.72 -3.32
N ASN A 47 -22.31 -9.88 -2.76
CA ASN A 47 -21.28 -10.87 -2.40
C ASN A 47 -20.52 -11.40 -3.63
N GLU A 48 -21.24 -11.68 -4.73
CA GLU A 48 -20.63 -12.16 -5.97
C GLU A 48 -19.81 -11.06 -6.65
N LEU A 49 -20.30 -9.82 -6.61
CA LEU A 49 -19.58 -8.65 -7.12
C LEU A 49 -18.28 -8.43 -6.36
N TYR A 50 -18.34 -8.45 -5.02
CA TYR A 50 -17.17 -8.34 -4.16
C TYR A 50 -16.16 -9.47 -4.42
N GLN A 51 -16.62 -10.73 -4.46
CA GLN A 51 -15.73 -11.88 -4.70
C GLN A 51 -15.04 -11.79 -6.07
N ARG A 52 -15.79 -11.45 -7.13
CA ARG A 52 -15.22 -11.29 -8.48
C ARG A 52 -14.25 -10.12 -8.56
N ALA A 53 -14.59 -8.99 -7.94
CA ALA A 53 -13.69 -7.84 -7.87
C ALA A 53 -12.41 -8.18 -7.10
N MET A 54 -12.52 -8.92 -6.00
CA MET A 54 -11.36 -9.34 -5.20
C MET A 54 -10.47 -10.34 -5.95
N ASN A 55 -11.05 -11.26 -6.73
CA ASN A 55 -10.27 -12.18 -7.56
C ASN A 55 -9.42 -11.42 -8.59
N VAL A 56 -9.97 -10.40 -9.24
CA VAL A 56 -9.21 -9.52 -10.16
C VAL A 56 -8.21 -8.66 -9.38
N GLY A 57 -8.64 -8.14 -8.22
CA GLY A 57 -7.80 -7.30 -7.38
C GLY A 57 -6.60 -8.02 -6.80
N GLN A 58 -6.70 -9.33 -6.54
CA GLN A 58 -5.61 -10.15 -6.01
C GLN A 58 -4.40 -10.20 -6.94
N ASP A 59 -4.62 -10.38 -8.24
CA ASP A 59 -3.54 -10.40 -9.23
C ASP A 59 -2.83 -9.03 -9.29
N HIS A 60 -3.61 -7.95 -9.22
CA HIS A 60 -3.08 -6.59 -9.19
C HIS A 60 -2.30 -6.30 -7.89
N ILE A 61 -2.82 -6.72 -6.73
CA ILE A 61 -2.11 -6.62 -5.44
C ILE A 61 -0.80 -7.38 -5.48
N ALA A 62 -0.79 -8.61 -6.00
CA ALA A 62 0.41 -9.44 -6.04
C ALA A 62 1.55 -8.74 -6.80
N SER A 63 1.22 -8.11 -7.93
CA SER A 63 2.18 -7.32 -8.70
C SER A 63 2.67 -6.08 -7.93
N MET A 64 1.78 -5.34 -7.26
CA MET A 64 2.16 -4.16 -6.47
C MET A 64 3.02 -4.51 -5.26
N VAL A 65 2.70 -5.58 -4.54
CA VAL A 65 3.49 -6.05 -3.40
C VAL A 65 4.90 -6.41 -3.85
N ASN A 66 5.04 -7.09 -4.99
CA ASN A 66 6.35 -7.37 -5.57
C ASN A 66 7.15 -6.09 -5.86
N THR A 67 6.49 -5.08 -6.45
CA THR A 67 7.11 -3.77 -6.71
C THR A 67 7.51 -3.06 -5.41
N LEU A 68 6.66 -3.07 -4.38
CA LEU A 68 6.97 -2.52 -3.07
C LEU A 68 8.20 -3.20 -2.44
N VAL A 69 8.24 -4.53 -2.46
CA VAL A 69 9.41 -5.28 -1.94
C VAL A 69 10.68 -4.84 -2.64
N LEU A 70 10.65 -4.67 -3.96
CA LEU A 70 11.79 -4.20 -4.73
C LEU A 70 12.19 -2.76 -4.35
N VAL A 71 11.21 -1.86 -4.23
CA VAL A 71 11.43 -0.45 -3.84
C VAL A 71 12.01 -0.36 -2.42
N TYR A 72 11.44 -1.06 -1.45
CA TYR A 72 11.93 -1.05 -0.06
C TYR A 72 13.32 -1.68 0.06
N THR A 73 13.57 -2.79 -0.65
CA THR A 73 14.90 -3.40 -0.70
C THR A 73 15.92 -2.42 -1.29
N GLY A 74 15.56 -1.76 -2.40
CA GLY A 74 16.40 -0.75 -3.05
C GLY A 74 16.68 0.46 -2.14
N ALA A 75 15.67 0.95 -1.41
CA ALA A 75 15.80 2.05 -0.47
C ALA A 75 16.69 1.69 0.74
N ALA A 76 16.72 0.41 1.14
CA ALA A 76 17.55 -0.07 2.24
C ALA A 76 19.03 -0.31 1.85
N LEU A 77 19.38 -0.36 0.54
CA LEU A 77 20.74 -0.64 0.09
C LEU A 77 21.82 0.32 0.64
N PRO A 78 21.64 1.65 0.63
CA PRO A 78 22.64 2.57 1.18
C PRO A 78 22.88 2.34 2.67
N LEU A 79 21.81 1.98 3.38
CA LEU A 79 21.84 1.71 4.80
C LEU A 79 22.59 0.39 5.07
N LEU A 80 22.42 -0.64 4.23
CA LEU A 80 23.22 -1.86 4.26
C LEU A 80 24.71 -1.61 3.97
N LEU A 81 25.05 -0.71 3.05
CA LEU A 81 26.43 -0.34 2.74
C LEU A 81 27.14 0.31 3.96
N LEU A 82 26.43 1.11 4.76
CA LEU A 82 27.00 1.72 5.98
C LEU A 82 27.44 0.69 7.02
N PHE A 83 26.85 -0.50 7.03
CA PHE A 83 27.22 -1.57 7.98
C PHE A 83 28.31 -2.51 7.47
N ILE A 84 28.70 -2.41 6.19
CA ILE A 84 29.76 -3.24 5.62
C ILE A 84 31.13 -2.89 6.22
N ASP A 85 31.33 -1.63 6.62
CA ASP A 85 32.60 -1.14 7.17
C ASP A 85 32.73 -1.35 8.70
N ASN A 86 31.65 -1.74 9.40
CA ASN A 86 31.67 -1.94 10.85
C ASN A 86 30.81 -3.16 11.26
N PRO A 87 31.38 -4.37 11.36
CA PRO A 87 30.62 -5.60 11.56
C PRO A 87 30.09 -5.71 13.00
N HIS A 88 28.94 -5.10 13.24
CA HIS A 88 28.15 -5.35 14.44
C HIS A 88 27.34 -6.65 14.30
N PRO A 89 27.11 -7.40 15.40
CA PRO A 89 26.20 -8.54 15.39
C PRO A 89 24.84 -8.17 14.78
N PHE A 90 24.27 -9.02 13.92
CA PHE A 90 22.99 -8.77 13.25
C PHE A 90 21.86 -8.38 14.22
N ALA A 91 21.85 -9.01 15.41
CA ALA A 91 20.89 -8.71 16.47
C ALA A 91 21.05 -7.30 17.05
N GLU A 92 22.26 -6.73 17.06
CA GLU A 92 22.47 -5.33 17.46
C GLU A 92 22.00 -4.38 16.35
N VAL A 93 22.30 -4.71 15.09
CA VAL A 93 21.92 -3.89 13.92
C VAL A 93 20.40 -3.71 13.81
N ILE A 94 19.63 -4.79 14.00
CA ILE A 94 18.16 -4.71 13.89
C ILE A 94 17.51 -3.89 15.03
N ASN A 95 18.22 -3.71 16.15
CA ASN A 95 17.75 -2.91 17.29
C ASN A 95 18.13 -1.42 17.18
N TYR A 96 18.88 -1.01 16.15
CA TYR A 96 19.14 0.42 15.95
C TYR A 96 17.85 1.17 15.61
N GLU A 97 17.67 2.34 16.22
CA GLU A 97 16.50 3.19 16.05
C GLU A 97 16.17 3.44 14.56
N ILE A 98 17.19 3.74 13.75
CA ILE A 98 17.02 4.01 12.31
C ILE A 98 16.56 2.78 11.51
N ILE A 99 17.00 1.57 11.91
CA ILE A 99 16.61 0.31 11.25
C ILE A 99 15.20 -0.07 11.69
N ALA A 100 14.94 -0.03 12.99
CA ALA A 100 13.64 -0.39 13.55
C ALA A 100 12.53 0.52 13.01
N ASP A 101 12.79 1.83 12.91
CA ASP A 101 11.86 2.79 12.33
C ASP A 101 11.55 2.47 10.86
N GLU A 102 12.56 2.15 10.03
CA GLU A 102 12.35 1.81 8.62
C GLU A 102 11.60 0.48 8.44
N ILE A 103 11.89 -0.53 9.27
CA ILE A 103 11.18 -1.81 9.25
C ILE A 103 9.71 -1.62 9.63
N VAL A 104 9.43 -0.92 10.74
CA VAL A 104 8.06 -0.67 11.20
C VAL A 104 7.30 0.15 10.17
N ARG A 105 7.92 1.21 9.62
CA ARG A 105 7.35 2.04 8.56
C ARG A 105 6.97 1.21 7.32
N THR A 106 7.87 0.35 6.86
CA THR A 106 7.66 -0.54 5.70
C THR A 106 6.52 -1.53 5.95
N LEU A 107 6.48 -2.14 7.13
CA LEU A 107 5.45 -3.11 7.51
C LEU A 107 4.07 -2.45 7.61
N VAL A 108 3.97 -1.33 8.32
CA VAL A 108 2.72 -0.59 8.48
C VAL A 108 2.22 -0.07 7.13
N GLY A 109 3.12 0.48 6.30
CA GLY A 109 2.78 0.94 4.95
C GLY A 109 2.24 -0.18 4.07
N SER A 110 2.90 -1.35 4.08
CA SER A 110 2.48 -2.51 3.28
C SER A 110 1.14 -3.10 3.76
N ILE A 111 0.92 -3.21 5.08
CA ILE A 111 -0.36 -3.66 5.63
C ILE A 111 -1.49 -2.70 5.27
N GLY A 112 -1.25 -1.38 5.40
CA GLY A 112 -2.20 -0.36 5.01
C GLY A 112 -2.58 -0.48 3.53
N LEU A 113 -1.59 -0.70 2.66
CA LEU A 113 -1.81 -0.84 1.23
C LEU A 113 -2.62 -2.09 0.87
N VAL A 114 -2.24 -3.25 1.41
CA VAL A 114 -2.95 -4.51 1.17
C VAL A 114 -4.39 -4.44 1.72
N SER A 115 -4.59 -3.76 2.85
CA SER A 115 -5.92 -3.57 3.44
C SER A 115 -6.80 -2.60 2.64
N ALA A 116 -6.21 -1.66 1.90
CA ALA A 116 -6.97 -0.69 1.10
C ALA A 116 -7.83 -1.38 0.03
N VAL A 117 -7.35 -2.45 -0.60
CA VAL A 117 -8.09 -3.15 -1.65
C VAL A 117 -9.42 -3.75 -1.19
N PRO A 118 -9.47 -4.63 -0.16
CA PRO A 118 -10.74 -5.20 0.29
C PRO A 118 -11.68 -4.10 0.81
N ILE A 119 -11.15 -3.07 1.48
CA ILE A 119 -11.95 -1.93 1.97
C ILE A 119 -12.58 -1.17 0.80
N THR A 120 -11.81 -0.83 -0.23
CA THR A 120 -12.36 -0.14 -1.40
C THR A 120 -13.33 -1.03 -2.17
N ALA A 121 -13.00 -2.31 -2.37
CA ALA A 121 -13.84 -3.25 -3.10
C ALA A 121 -15.22 -3.40 -2.44
N ILE A 122 -15.28 -3.52 -1.11
CA ILE A 122 -16.56 -3.66 -0.41
C ILE A 122 -17.37 -2.34 -0.44
N ILE A 123 -16.71 -1.20 -0.24
CA ILE A 123 -17.38 0.12 -0.32
C ILE A 123 -17.93 0.35 -1.72
N ALA A 124 -17.12 0.14 -2.75
CA ALA A 124 -17.52 0.27 -4.14
C ALA A 124 -18.65 -0.71 -4.49
N ALA A 125 -18.60 -1.96 -4.00
CA ALA A 125 -19.65 -2.94 -4.27
C ALA A 125 -20.99 -2.55 -3.62
N VAL A 126 -20.96 -2.01 -2.40
CA VAL A 126 -22.16 -1.47 -1.72
C VAL A 126 -22.72 -0.28 -2.50
N VAL A 127 -21.86 0.64 -2.95
CA VAL A 127 -22.28 1.82 -3.73
C VAL A 127 -22.87 1.38 -5.07
N ALA A 128 -22.15 0.55 -5.83
CA ALA A 128 -22.56 0.04 -7.14
C ALA A 128 -23.88 -0.77 -7.09
N ALA A 129 -24.11 -1.50 -5.99
CA ALA A 129 -25.37 -2.23 -5.77
C ALA A 129 -26.56 -1.29 -5.49
N LYS A 130 -26.32 -0.14 -4.85
CA LYS A 130 -27.36 0.87 -4.55
C LYS A 130 -27.60 1.83 -5.71
N SER A 131 -26.59 2.13 -6.51
CA SER A 131 -26.64 3.18 -7.53
C SER A 131 -27.49 2.85 -8.76
N GLY A 132 -28.24 1.73 -8.76
CA GLY A 132 -29.21 1.43 -9.80
C GLY A 132 -28.66 1.50 -11.22
N ILE A 133 -27.36 1.20 -11.39
CA ILE A 133 -26.73 1.09 -12.70
C ILE A 133 -27.31 -0.19 -13.30
N ALA A 134 -28.42 0.01 -14.02
CA ALA A 134 -29.23 -0.94 -14.75
C ALA A 134 -29.32 -0.45 -16.19
#